data_AF-A0AAN6GJZ0-F1
#
_entry.id   AF-A0AAN6GJZ0-F1
#
_cell.length_a   1.000
_cell.length_b   1.000
_cell.length_c   1.000
_cell.angle_alpha   90.00
_cell.angle_beta   90.00
_cell.angle_gamma   90.00
#
_symmetry.space_group_name_H-M   'P 1'
#
loop_
_entity.id
_entity.type
_entity.pdbx_description
1 polymer ?
#
loop_
_entity_poly.entity_id
_entity_poly.type
_entity_poly.pdbx_seq_one_letter_code
_entity_poly.pdbx_strand_id
1 'polypeptide(L)'
;MNAGSSSTPLVHESGEDPIKPLSGSCFCKALQYDLHPINRSDLTLSAYCHCSKCQILNGAPYVWTTHWTDRSVSWREGHELTASAAAAQHQEQGDDLLPNRPASDLPRSMQTFCTIPNRKYKIRCRECGTPMGSWNEAKREWTLWPTSLDRPTAENSTDVGSVLQVATWFAPDHHQFWGPWRAVELKGDGLPRYAGYAANSERID
;
A
#
# COMPACT_ATOMS: atom_id res chain seq x y z
N MET A 1 -38.98 6.22 12.74
CA MET A 1 -38.10 5.80 13.85
C MET A 1 -37.74 4.33 13.66
N ASN A 2 -36.51 3.98 14.04
CA ASN A 2 -35.79 2.69 13.89
C ASN A 2 -35.30 2.39 12.46
N ALA A 3 -34.03 2.62 12.11
CA ALA A 3 -32.74 2.20 12.69
C ALA A 3 -32.44 0.72 12.42
N GLY A 4 -31.37 0.46 11.67
CA GLY A 4 -30.84 -0.89 11.46
C GLY A 4 -30.07 -1.14 10.17
N SER A 5 -29.37 -0.18 9.55
CA SER A 5 -28.38 -0.52 8.52
C SER A 5 -27.08 -0.92 9.21
N SER A 6 -27.00 -2.18 9.61
CA SER A 6 -25.74 -2.81 10.02
C SER A 6 -24.81 -2.81 8.80
N SER A 7 -23.88 -1.87 8.75
CA SER A 7 -22.81 -1.83 7.75
C SER A 7 -21.83 -2.95 8.08
N THR A 8 -22.05 -4.12 7.50
CA THR A 8 -21.06 -5.20 7.50
C THR A 8 -19.83 -4.68 6.77
N PRO A 9 -18.63 -4.65 7.37
CA PRO A 9 -17.42 -4.42 6.61
C PRO A 9 -17.36 -5.49 5.51
N LEU A 10 -16.90 -5.13 4.31
CA LEU A 10 -16.55 -6.11 3.29
C LEU A 10 -15.32 -6.86 3.83
N VAL A 11 -15.56 -7.81 4.73
CA VAL A 11 -14.56 -8.74 5.21
C VAL A 11 -14.32 -9.72 4.06
N HIS A 12 -13.06 -9.98 3.74
CA HIS A 12 -12.64 -11.04 2.82
C HIS A 12 -13.00 -12.44 3.38
N GLU A 13 -14.28 -12.75 3.52
CA GLU A 13 -14.82 -14.11 3.58
C GLU A 13 -15.02 -14.53 2.11
N SER A 14 -14.38 -15.52 1.52
CA SER A 14 -13.97 -16.84 1.98
C SER A 14 -13.00 -17.40 0.94
N GLY A 15 -11.69 -17.35 1.22
CA GLY A 15 -10.72 -18.17 0.50
C GLY A 15 -10.19 -19.22 1.46
N GLU A 16 -10.10 -20.47 1.01
CA GLU A 16 -9.39 -21.52 1.78
C GLU A 16 -7.86 -21.34 1.69
N ASP A 17 -7.40 -20.40 0.85
CA ASP A 17 -5.98 -20.09 0.70
C ASP A 17 -5.36 -19.72 2.05
N PRO A 18 -4.28 -20.41 2.46
CA PRO A 18 -3.60 -20.10 3.70
C PRO A 18 -2.99 -18.70 3.62
N ILE A 19 -3.13 -17.94 4.72
CA ILE A 19 -2.41 -16.68 4.90
C ILE A 19 -0.93 -17.02 4.98
N LYS A 20 -0.14 -16.43 4.08
CA LYS A 20 1.32 -16.59 4.04
C LYS A 20 1.97 -15.24 4.30
N PRO A 21 2.99 -15.15 5.16
CA PRO A 21 3.83 -13.98 5.26
C PRO A 21 4.43 -13.65 3.89
N LEU A 22 4.55 -12.36 3.60
CA LEU A 22 5.16 -11.84 2.39
C LEU A 22 6.18 -10.78 2.74
N SER A 23 7.16 -10.59 1.87
CA SER A 23 8.04 -9.44 1.91
C SER A 23 7.77 -8.52 0.73
N GLY A 24 8.14 -7.26 0.90
CA GLY A 24 8.23 -6.33 -0.22
C GLY A 24 9.36 -5.36 -0.04
N SER A 25 9.67 -4.66 -1.12
CA SER A 25 10.82 -3.78 -1.17
C SER A 25 10.66 -2.70 -2.23
N CYS A 26 11.35 -1.59 -2.04
CA CYS A 26 11.51 -0.59 -3.08
C CYS A 26 12.32 -1.15 -4.25
N PHE A 27 12.38 -0.41 -5.36
CA PHE A 27 13.13 -0.86 -6.54
C PHE A 27 14.61 -1.13 -6.24
N CYS A 28 15.28 -0.25 -5.48
CA CYS A 28 16.68 -0.45 -5.13
C CYS A 28 16.92 -1.42 -3.96
N LYS A 29 15.86 -2.02 -3.40
CA LYS A 29 15.90 -2.93 -2.26
C LYS A 29 16.43 -2.36 -0.94
N ALA A 30 16.75 -1.06 -0.85
CA ALA A 30 17.22 -0.42 0.38
C ALA A 30 16.12 -0.25 1.45
N LEU A 31 14.88 0.00 1.04
CA LEU A 31 13.72 0.04 1.94
C LEU A 31 12.89 -1.23 1.76
N GLN A 32 12.75 -2.02 2.82
CA GLN A 32 12.01 -3.27 2.80
C GLN A 32 10.95 -3.34 3.91
N TYR A 33 9.97 -4.22 3.73
CA TYR A 33 8.99 -4.56 4.74
C TYR A 33 8.67 -6.05 4.78
N ASP A 34 8.23 -6.51 5.95
CA ASP A 34 7.53 -7.77 6.14
C ASP A 34 6.05 -7.49 6.33
N LEU A 35 5.23 -8.26 5.63
CA LEU A 35 3.79 -8.33 5.78
C LEU A 35 3.45 -9.68 6.42
N HIS A 36 3.01 -9.64 7.67
CA HIS A 36 2.80 -10.83 8.51
C HIS A 36 1.44 -10.79 9.23
N PRO A 37 0.32 -10.76 8.49
CA PRO A 37 -1.00 -10.81 9.11
C PRO A 37 -1.23 -12.16 9.77
N ILE A 38 -1.90 -12.11 10.92
CA ILE A 38 -2.32 -13.29 11.68
C ILE A 38 -3.72 -13.71 11.25
N ASN A 39 -4.58 -12.73 10.97
CA ASN A 39 -5.98 -12.93 10.59
C ASN A 39 -6.30 -12.22 9.26
N ARG A 40 -7.31 -12.70 8.53
CA ARG A 40 -7.81 -12.00 7.33
C ARG A 40 -8.32 -10.59 7.64
N SER A 41 -8.85 -10.38 8.85
CA SER A 41 -9.29 -9.06 9.33
C SER A 41 -8.15 -8.07 9.57
N ASP A 42 -6.90 -8.52 9.57
CA ASP A 42 -5.75 -7.62 9.62
C ASP A 42 -5.61 -6.83 8.29
N LEU A 43 -6.18 -7.34 7.19
CA LEU A 43 -6.41 -6.61 5.95
C LEU A 43 -7.75 -5.87 6.04
N THR A 44 -7.72 -4.55 6.14
CA THR A 44 -8.93 -3.74 6.31
C THR A 44 -9.47 -3.17 5.00
N LEU A 45 -8.69 -3.23 3.92
CA LEU A 45 -9.09 -2.79 2.58
C LEU A 45 -8.17 -3.39 1.51
N SER A 46 -8.72 -3.86 0.39
CA SER A 46 -7.96 -4.17 -0.84
C SER A 46 -8.70 -3.65 -2.06
N ALA A 47 -8.17 -2.61 -2.73
CA ALA A 47 -8.90 -1.95 -3.81
C ALA A 47 -7.99 -1.44 -4.92
N TYR A 48 -8.57 -1.19 -6.08
CA TYR A 48 -7.98 -0.32 -7.09
C TYR A 48 -8.39 1.14 -6.83
N CYS A 49 -7.42 1.97 -6.45
CA CYS A 49 -7.63 3.37 -6.12
C CYS A 49 -7.32 4.27 -7.31
N HIS A 50 -8.31 5.10 -7.66
CA HIS A 50 -8.27 6.02 -8.80
C HIS A 50 -8.10 7.49 -8.39
N CYS A 51 -7.83 7.81 -7.12
CA CYS A 51 -7.70 9.21 -6.72
C CYS A 51 -6.46 9.87 -7.37
N SER A 52 -6.59 11.13 -7.79
CA SER A 52 -5.52 11.87 -8.48
C SER A 52 -4.21 11.90 -7.71
N LYS A 53 -4.27 11.96 -6.37
CA LYS A 53 -3.07 11.91 -5.51
C LYS A 53 -2.31 10.59 -5.63
N CYS A 54 -3.00 9.45 -5.69
CA CYS A 54 -2.35 8.16 -5.87
C CYS A 54 -1.80 8.00 -7.29
N GLN A 55 -2.53 8.51 -8.29
CA GLN A 55 -2.09 8.49 -9.69
C GLN A 55 -0.78 9.27 -9.86
N ILE A 56 -0.73 10.52 -9.39
CA ILE A 56 0.46 11.39 -9.47
C ILE A 56 1.63 10.77 -8.71
N LEU A 57 1.39 10.31 -7.48
CA LEU A 57 2.46 9.80 -6.63
C LEU A 57 3.11 8.52 -7.17
N ASN A 58 2.35 7.67 -7.86
CA ASN A 58 2.86 6.43 -8.44
C ASN A 58 3.21 6.54 -9.92
N GLY A 59 2.86 7.65 -10.58
CA GLY A 59 2.95 7.76 -12.04
C GLY A 59 2.12 6.72 -12.78
N ALA A 60 0.98 6.31 -12.21
CA ALA A 60 0.16 5.20 -12.70
C ALA A 60 -1.32 5.61 -12.86
N PRO A 61 -2.07 5.04 -13.83
CA PRO A 61 -3.49 5.40 -14.02
C PRO A 61 -4.39 5.10 -12.82
N TYR A 62 -4.02 4.09 -12.04
CA TYR A 62 -4.60 3.71 -10.76
C TYR A 62 -3.57 2.86 -10.00
N VAL A 63 -3.83 2.60 -8.72
CA VAL A 63 -2.95 1.78 -7.88
C VAL A 63 -3.75 0.68 -7.20
N TRP A 64 -3.19 -0.52 -7.14
CA TRP A 64 -3.63 -1.50 -6.15
C TRP A 64 -3.17 -1.03 -4.79
N THR A 65 -4.11 -0.83 -3.87
CA THR A 65 -3.86 -0.36 -2.52
C THR A 65 -4.43 -1.34 -1.51
N THR A 66 -3.65 -1.66 -0.49
CA THR A 66 -4.10 -2.46 0.65
C THR A 66 -3.91 -1.70 1.94
N HIS A 67 -4.81 -1.89 2.90
CA HIS A 67 -4.69 -1.34 4.25
C HIS A 67 -4.51 -2.46 5.27
N TRP A 68 -3.59 -2.27 6.20
CA TRP A 68 -3.19 -3.25 7.17
C TRP A 68 -3.15 -2.66 8.57
N THR A 69 -3.51 -3.45 9.57
CA THR A 69 -3.30 -3.05 10.96
C THR A 69 -1.82 -2.82 11.24
N ASP A 70 -1.51 -1.92 12.19
CA ASP A 70 -0.15 -1.58 12.61
C ASP A 70 0.77 -2.80 12.77
N ARG A 71 0.30 -3.78 13.55
CA ARG A 71 1.07 -4.97 13.91
C ARG A 71 1.39 -5.90 12.74
N SER A 72 0.72 -5.77 11.60
CA SER A 72 0.87 -6.69 10.47
C SER A 72 2.01 -6.29 9.53
N VAL A 73 2.62 -5.12 9.75
CA VAL A 73 3.69 -4.60 8.89
C VAL A 73 4.87 -4.18 9.74
N SER A 74 6.05 -4.72 9.40
CA SER A 74 7.33 -4.30 9.98
C SER A 74 8.21 -3.76 8.87
N TRP A 75 8.90 -2.65 9.13
CA TRP A 75 9.85 -2.06 8.19
C TRP A 75 11.27 -2.41 8.59
N ARG A 76 12.15 -2.60 7.60
CA ARG A 76 13.57 -2.90 7.84
C ARG A 76 14.47 -2.25 6.80
N GLU A 77 15.72 -2.03 7.20
CA GLU A 77 16.79 -1.65 6.28
C GLU A 77 17.11 -2.84 5.37
N GLY A 78 17.26 -2.57 4.09
CA GLY A 78 17.68 -3.53 3.09
C GLY A 78 19.14 -3.37 2.73
N HIS A 79 19.57 -4.08 1.69
CA HIS A 79 20.93 -3.98 1.21
C HIS A 79 21.05 -2.77 0.28
N GLU A 80 22.04 -1.91 0.55
CA GLU A 80 22.43 -0.83 -0.35
C GLU A 80 22.78 -1.47 -1.71
N LEU A 81 22.05 -1.10 -2.78
CA LEU A 81 22.64 -1.17 -4.10
C LEU A 81 23.70 -0.08 -4.10
N THR A 82 24.97 -0.47 -4.07
CA THR A 82 26.11 0.45 -4.09
C THR A 82 26.00 1.38 -5.30
N ALA A 83 25.41 2.56 -5.12
CA ALA A 83 25.29 3.57 -6.16
C ALA A 83 25.40 4.95 -5.51
N SER A 84 26.64 5.44 -5.52
CA SER A 84 27.15 6.79 -5.26
C SER A 84 26.25 7.76 -4.49
N ALA A 85 26.77 8.20 -3.34
CA ALA A 85 26.31 9.27 -2.46
C ALA A 85 26.03 10.63 -3.15
N ALA A 86 25.00 10.70 -3.99
CA ALA A 86 24.59 11.91 -4.67
C ALA A 86 23.07 12.03 -4.78
N ALA A 87 22.37 12.06 -3.63
CA ALA A 87 21.05 12.68 -3.56
C ALA A 87 20.73 13.17 -2.13
N ALA A 88 20.84 14.49 -1.98
CA ALA A 88 20.23 15.33 -0.96
C ALA A 88 20.69 15.14 0.50
N GLN A 89 21.73 15.93 0.82
CA GLN A 89 21.86 16.62 2.11
C GLN A 89 20.61 17.48 2.38
N HIS A 90 19.52 16.84 2.80
CA HIS A 90 18.57 17.44 3.73
C HIS A 90 18.54 16.50 4.93
N GLN A 91 19.44 16.79 5.85
CA GLN A 91 19.42 16.27 7.20
C GLN A 91 18.73 17.35 8.01
N GLU A 92 17.39 17.29 8.10
CA GLU A 92 16.72 18.00 9.18
C GLU A 92 16.77 17.10 10.42
N GLN A 93 17.21 17.74 11.49
CA GLN A 93 17.55 17.17 12.77
C GLN A 93 16.33 16.53 13.42
N GLY A 94 16.49 15.36 14.02
CA GLY A 94 15.77 14.97 15.24
C GLY A 94 14.25 14.84 15.24
N ASP A 95 13.55 15.05 14.12
CA ASP A 95 12.09 14.99 14.09
C ASP A 95 11.60 13.57 13.81
N ASP A 96 10.66 13.10 14.63
CA ASP A 96 9.96 11.84 14.44
C ASP A 96 9.41 11.74 13.00
N LEU A 97 9.85 10.72 12.25
CA LEU A 97 9.43 10.52 10.85
C LEU A 97 7.91 10.30 10.73
N LEU A 98 7.29 9.80 11.79
CA LEU A 98 5.85 9.65 11.97
C LEU A 98 5.50 10.05 13.41
N PRO A 99 4.33 10.66 13.66
CA PRO A 99 3.91 11.00 15.02
C PRO A 99 3.96 9.78 15.93
N ASN A 100 4.46 9.96 17.17
CA ASN A 100 4.53 8.90 18.18
C ASN A 100 5.33 7.65 17.76
N ARG A 101 6.21 7.78 16.76
CA ARG A 101 7.16 6.73 16.37
C ARG A 101 8.56 7.33 16.31
N PRO A 102 9.45 6.97 17.25
CA PRO A 102 10.83 7.38 17.22
C PRO A 102 11.45 7.09 15.85
N ALA A 103 12.26 8.01 15.34
CA ALA A 103 12.99 7.80 14.09
C ALA A 103 13.89 6.55 14.13
N SER A 104 14.28 6.06 15.31
CA SER A 104 15.03 4.81 15.50
C SER A 104 14.27 3.55 15.09
N ASP A 105 12.94 3.61 15.07
CA ASP A 105 12.09 2.45 14.82
C ASP A 105 11.80 2.26 13.32
N LEU A 106 12.28 3.18 12.48
CA LEU A 106 12.05 3.19 11.04
C LEU A 106 13.39 3.18 10.27
N PRO A 107 13.46 2.51 9.10
CA PRO A 107 14.68 2.45 8.31
C PRO A 107 15.16 3.84 7.86
N ARG A 108 16.47 4.02 7.73
CA ARG A 108 17.05 5.30 7.27
C ARG A 108 16.76 5.56 5.79
N SER A 109 16.58 4.49 5.02
CA SER A 109 16.10 4.53 3.65
C SER A 109 14.62 4.93 3.52
N MET A 110 13.88 5.09 4.63
CA MET A 110 12.51 5.60 4.62
C MET A 110 12.48 7.13 4.59
N GLN A 111 11.67 7.67 3.68
CA GLN A 111 11.30 9.09 3.67
C GLN A 111 9.79 9.24 3.77
N THR A 112 9.33 10.12 4.65
CA THR A 112 7.91 10.41 4.86
C THR A 112 7.53 11.82 4.42
N PHE A 113 6.27 12.00 4.01
CA PHE A 113 5.69 13.29 3.63
C PHE A 113 4.32 13.45 4.26
N CYS A 114 4.17 14.47 5.11
CA CYS A 114 2.87 14.80 5.68
C CYS A 114 1.93 15.32 4.57
N THR A 115 0.82 14.61 4.33
CA THR A 115 -0.23 15.02 3.38
C THR A 115 -1.49 15.54 4.06
N ILE A 116 -1.71 15.11 5.30
CA ILE A 116 -2.73 15.66 6.19
C ILE A 116 -2.09 15.71 7.59
N PRO A 117 -1.90 16.90 8.17
CA PRO A 117 -1.30 17.06 9.50
C PRO A 117 -1.93 16.14 10.53
N ASN A 118 -1.09 15.45 11.31
CA ASN A 118 -1.48 14.52 12.38
C ASN A 118 -2.42 13.40 11.94
N ARG A 119 -2.43 13.05 10.65
CA ARG A 119 -3.33 12.04 10.11
C ARG A 119 -2.74 11.16 9.03
N LYS A 120 -2.12 11.74 7.98
CA LYS A 120 -1.74 10.94 6.80
C LYS A 120 -0.36 11.31 6.28
N TYR A 121 0.52 10.31 6.25
CA TYR A 121 1.92 10.45 5.86
C TYR A 121 2.22 9.50 4.71
N LYS A 122 2.70 10.02 3.57
CA LYS A 122 3.14 9.19 2.44
C LYS A 122 4.55 8.68 2.68
N ILE A 123 4.85 7.51 2.15
CA ILE A 123 6.13 6.83 2.36
C ILE A 123 6.74 6.51 0.99
N ARG A 124 8.03 6.78 0.84
CA ARG A 124 8.84 6.35 -0.29
C ARG A 124 10.26 6.00 0.17
N CYS A 125 11.00 5.32 -0.70
CA CYS A 125 12.43 5.14 -0.50
C CYS A 125 13.17 6.47 -0.71
N ARG A 126 14.09 6.81 0.21
CA ARG A 126 14.97 7.97 0.14
C ARG A 126 15.97 7.88 -1.02
N GLU A 127 16.40 6.67 -1.36
CA GLU A 127 17.44 6.44 -2.36
C GLU A 127 16.88 6.42 -3.78
N CYS A 128 15.92 5.53 -4.08
CA CYS A 128 15.39 5.37 -5.44
C CYS A 128 14.06 6.12 -5.68
N GLY A 129 13.49 6.75 -4.66
CA GLY A 129 12.22 7.47 -4.78
C GLY A 129 10.98 6.59 -4.95
N THR A 130 11.12 5.26 -5.04
CA THR A 130 9.98 4.34 -5.22
C THR A 130 8.98 4.55 -4.10
N PRO A 131 7.72 4.85 -4.43
CA PRO A 131 6.70 5.12 -3.44
C PRO A 131 6.26 3.75 -2.88
N MET A 132 6.13 3.63 -1.56
CA MET A 132 5.89 2.36 -0.86
C MET A 132 4.53 2.28 -0.15
N GLY A 133 3.91 3.42 0.13
CA GLY A 133 2.58 3.44 0.74
C GLY A 133 2.30 4.67 1.59
N SER A 134 1.59 4.47 2.71
CA SER A 134 1.35 5.52 3.70
C SER A 134 1.10 5.01 5.11
N TRP A 135 1.28 5.88 6.09
CA TRP A 135 0.80 5.70 7.45
C TRP A 135 -0.44 6.57 7.69
N ASN A 136 -1.44 6.01 8.37
CA ASN A 136 -2.59 6.73 8.88
C ASN A 136 -2.59 6.71 10.41
N GLU A 137 -2.25 7.85 11.02
CA GLU A 137 -2.14 7.99 12.48
C GLU A 137 -3.48 7.75 13.17
N ALA A 138 -4.56 8.32 12.65
CA ALA A 138 -5.88 8.25 13.27
C ALA A 138 -6.47 6.82 13.27
N LYS A 139 -6.10 6.02 12.27
CA LYS A 139 -6.55 4.62 12.17
C LYS A 139 -5.54 3.61 12.71
N ARG A 140 -4.30 4.04 12.94
CA ARG A 140 -3.15 3.16 13.19
C ARG A 140 -3.03 2.06 12.11
N GLU A 141 -3.12 2.48 10.86
CA GLU A 141 -3.08 1.58 9.70
C GLU A 141 -1.93 1.94 8.76
N TRP A 142 -1.30 0.91 8.22
CA TRP A 142 -0.43 1.01 7.07
C TRP A 142 -1.23 0.86 5.79
N THR A 143 -0.94 1.70 4.81
CA THR A 143 -1.27 1.45 3.42
C THR A 143 -0.02 0.92 2.74
N LEU A 144 -0.13 -0.21 2.03
CA LEU A 144 0.91 -0.70 1.14
C LEU A 144 0.39 -0.68 -0.30
N TRP A 145 1.31 -0.51 -1.26
CA TRP A 145 1.02 -0.79 -2.66
C TRP A 145 1.60 -2.15 -3.02
N PRO A 146 0.76 -3.18 -3.23
CA PRO A 146 1.23 -4.55 -3.47
C PRO A 146 2.12 -4.72 -4.71
N THR A 147 2.20 -3.71 -5.58
CA THR A 147 3.18 -3.66 -6.66
C THR A 147 4.64 -3.69 -6.18
N SER A 148 4.88 -3.36 -4.90
CA SER A 148 6.18 -3.44 -4.22
C SER A 148 6.45 -4.80 -3.56
N LEU A 149 5.52 -5.75 -3.58
CA LEU A 149 5.76 -7.08 -3.03
C LEU A 149 6.84 -7.81 -3.82
N ASP A 150 7.67 -8.56 -3.11
CA ASP A 150 8.59 -9.49 -3.74
C ASP A 150 7.75 -10.61 -4.37
N ARG A 151 7.88 -10.73 -5.69
CA ARG A 151 7.13 -11.72 -6.47
C ARG A 151 8.10 -12.82 -6.87
N PRO A 152 7.94 -14.06 -6.35
CA PRO A 152 8.78 -15.16 -6.79
C PRO A 152 8.56 -15.36 -8.28
N THR A 153 9.61 -15.17 -9.07
CA THR A 153 9.64 -15.52 -10.49
C THR A 153 9.80 -17.02 -10.61
N ALA A 154 9.41 -17.59 -11.75
CA ALA A 154 9.75 -18.98 -12.04
C ALA A 154 11.25 -19.17 -11.88
N GLU A 155 11.68 -20.28 -11.27
CA GLU A 155 13.10 -20.57 -11.08
C GLU A 155 13.83 -20.38 -12.41
N ASN A 156 14.85 -19.52 -12.42
CA ASN A 156 15.69 -19.18 -13.59
C ASN A 156 14.99 -18.42 -14.74
N SER A 157 13.79 -17.88 -14.56
CA SER A 157 13.19 -17.01 -15.58
C SER A 157 13.59 -15.55 -15.37
N THR A 158 14.28 -14.99 -16.35
CA THR A 158 14.54 -13.55 -16.50
C THR A 158 13.43 -12.83 -17.28
N ASP A 159 12.37 -13.56 -17.65
CA ASP A 159 11.33 -13.02 -18.52
C ASP A 159 10.46 -12.02 -17.75
N VAL A 160 10.19 -10.89 -18.39
CA VAL A 160 9.25 -9.91 -17.86
C VAL A 160 7.87 -10.56 -17.70
N GLY A 161 7.37 -10.64 -16.46
CA GLY A 161 6.05 -11.20 -16.16
C GLY A 161 6.03 -12.65 -15.69
N SER A 162 7.18 -13.29 -15.46
CA SER A 162 7.29 -14.69 -15.00
C SER A 162 6.91 -14.96 -13.53
N VAL A 163 6.03 -14.13 -12.96
CA VAL A 163 5.61 -14.24 -11.56
C VAL A 163 4.81 -15.53 -11.36
N LEU A 164 5.30 -16.43 -10.49
CA LEU A 164 4.68 -17.72 -10.20
C LEU A 164 3.31 -17.59 -9.52
N GLN A 165 3.17 -16.63 -8.62
CA GLN A 165 1.93 -16.43 -7.87
C GLN A 165 1.83 -14.98 -7.40
N VAL A 166 0.78 -14.29 -7.83
CA VAL A 166 0.25 -13.14 -7.09
C VAL A 166 -0.59 -13.73 -5.97
N ALA A 167 -0.30 -13.37 -4.73
CA ALA A 167 -1.07 -13.87 -3.59
C ALA A 167 -2.55 -13.46 -3.75
N THR A 168 -3.39 -14.44 -4.06
CA THR A 168 -4.83 -14.28 -4.36
C THR A 168 -5.64 -13.94 -3.12
N TRP A 169 -5.14 -14.30 -1.93
CA TRP A 169 -5.87 -14.15 -0.68
C TRP A 169 -6.12 -12.70 -0.23
N PHE A 170 -5.51 -11.70 -0.88
CA PHE A 170 -5.81 -10.27 -0.70
C PHE A 170 -6.03 -9.52 -2.03
N ALA A 171 -6.50 -10.21 -3.07
CA ALA A 171 -6.82 -9.58 -4.35
C ALA A 171 -7.75 -8.36 -4.17
N PRO A 172 -7.62 -7.32 -5.03
CA PRO A 172 -8.51 -6.17 -4.97
C PRO A 172 -9.94 -6.60 -5.30
N ASP A 173 -10.90 -6.12 -4.52
CA ASP A 173 -12.32 -6.53 -4.62
C ASP A 173 -13.24 -5.41 -5.14
N HIS A 174 -12.72 -4.19 -5.31
CA HIS A 174 -13.47 -3.08 -5.90
C HIS A 174 -12.55 -1.98 -6.46
N HIS A 175 -13.16 -1.05 -7.20
CA HIS A 175 -12.58 0.24 -7.52
C HIS A 175 -13.13 1.33 -6.61
N GLN A 176 -12.27 2.22 -6.13
CA GLN A 176 -12.66 3.38 -5.33
C GLN A 176 -12.12 4.67 -5.90
N PHE A 177 -12.78 5.78 -5.57
CA PHE A 177 -12.52 7.10 -6.16
C PHE A 177 -12.69 7.11 -7.68
N TRP A 178 -13.70 6.39 -8.17
CA TRP A 178 -14.04 6.26 -9.59
C TRP A 178 -14.74 7.52 -10.10
N GLY A 179 -13.97 8.55 -10.43
CA GLY A 179 -14.50 9.84 -10.88
C GLY A 179 -14.03 10.24 -12.28
N PRO A 180 -14.46 11.42 -12.77
CA PRO A 180 -14.05 11.96 -14.07
C PRO A 180 -12.54 12.26 -14.19
N TRP A 181 -11.79 12.26 -13.08
CA TRP A 181 -10.34 12.43 -13.04
C TRP A 181 -9.55 11.14 -13.30
N ARG A 182 -10.22 10.00 -13.50
CA ARG A 182 -9.53 8.74 -13.81
C ARG A 182 -8.76 8.89 -15.13
N ALA A 183 -7.51 8.43 -15.15
CA ALA A 183 -6.70 8.49 -16.37
C ALA A 183 -7.12 7.44 -17.41
N VAL A 184 -7.76 6.36 -16.97
CA VAL A 184 -8.21 5.26 -17.83
C VAL A 184 -9.61 4.78 -17.45
N GLU A 185 -10.34 4.35 -18.47
CA GLU A 185 -11.59 3.61 -18.31
C GLU A 185 -11.30 2.11 -18.31
N LEU A 186 -11.58 1.41 -17.21
CA LEU A 186 -11.46 -0.05 -17.14
C LEU A 186 -12.82 -0.70 -17.44
N LYS A 187 -12.85 -1.52 -18.48
CA LYS A 187 -14.03 -2.27 -18.90
C LYS A 187 -13.79 -3.78 -18.73
N GLY A 188 -14.79 -4.49 -18.21
CA GLY A 188 -14.82 -5.95 -18.24
C GLY A 188 -14.04 -6.69 -17.14
N ASP A 189 -13.60 -6.02 -16.07
CA ASP A 189 -12.97 -6.66 -14.91
C ASP A 189 -14.00 -7.23 -13.91
N GLY A 190 -15.27 -6.82 -13.99
CA GLY A 190 -16.35 -7.33 -13.17
C GLY A 190 -16.35 -6.82 -11.72
N LEU A 191 -15.45 -5.89 -11.37
CA LEU A 191 -15.35 -5.35 -10.02
C LEU A 191 -16.32 -4.16 -9.82
N PRO A 192 -16.99 -4.04 -8.67
CA PRO A 192 -17.84 -2.89 -8.37
C PRO A 192 -16.99 -1.61 -8.25
N ARG A 193 -17.58 -0.47 -8.59
CA ARG A 193 -16.90 0.83 -8.55
C ARG A 193 -17.63 1.78 -7.60
N TYR A 194 -16.87 2.64 -6.93
CA TYR A 194 -17.39 3.55 -5.93
C TYR A 194 -16.81 4.96 -6.10
N ALA A 195 -17.63 5.99 -5.84
CA ALA A 195 -17.24 7.40 -5.89
C ALA A 195 -16.12 7.75 -4.89
N GLY A 196 -16.02 6.99 -3.81
CA GLY A 196 -15.01 7.09 -2.75
C GLY A 196 -14.78 5.73 -2.13
N TYR A 197 -14.58 5.66 -0.81
CA TYR A 197 -14.48 4.38 -0.10
C TYR A 197 -15.78 3.58 -0.17
N ALA A 198 -15.71 2.28 -0.50
CA ALA A 198 -16.89 1.43 -0.72
C ALA A 198 -17.93 1.46 0.41
N ALA A 199 -17.48 1.42 1.66
CA ALA A 199 -18.38 1.41 2.82
C ALA A 199 -19.16 2.73 3.04
N ASN A 200 -18.70 3.84 2.44
CA ASN A 200 -19.16 5.19 2.78
C ASN A 200 -19.57 6.03 1.56
N SER A 201 -19.56 5.45 0.36
CA SER A 201 -19.75 6.20 -0.88
C SER A 201 -20.74 5.50 -1.79
N GLU A 202 -21.36 6.28 -2.65
CA GLU A 202 -22.23 5.78 -3.71
C GLU A 202 -21.46 4.82 -4.63
N ARG A 203 -22.14 3.73 -5.00
CA ARG A 203 -21.70 2.80 -6.03
C ARG A 203 -21.98 3.42 -7.41
N ILE A 204 -20.97 3.44 -8.25
CA ILE A 204 -21.04 3.93 -9.62
C ILE A 204 -20.99 2.70 -10.51
N ASP A 205 -22.10 2.35 -11.14
CA ASP A 205 -22.15 1.26 -12.12
C ASP A 205 -21.57 1.69 -13.48
#